data_AF-A0A812IWJ3-F1
#
_entry.id   AF-A0A812IWJ3-F1
#
_cell.length_a   1.000
_cell.length_b   1.000
_cell.length_c   1.000
_cell.angle_alpha   90.00
_cell.angle_beta   90.00
_cell.angle_gamma   90.00
#
_symmetry.space_group_name_H-M   'P 1'
#
loop_
_entity.id
_entity.type
_entity.pdbx_description
1 polymer ?
#
loop_
_entity_poly.entity_id
_entity_poly.type
_entity_poly.pdbx_seq_one_letter_code
_entity_poly.pdbx_strand_id
1 'polypeptide(L)' 'MGLQFTYPLHVAVQQKDREMISLLLRFGANPNRRDSWGKTALDYGSDDEEVVRAFAK' A
#
# COMPACT_ATOMS: atom_id res chain seq x y z
N MET A 1 15.12 17.83 -7.63
CA MET A 1 14.11 17.44 -6.62
C MET A 1 13.10 16.57 -7.34
N GLY A 2 13.16 15.24 -7.15
CA GLY A 2 12.26 14.32 -7.87
C GLY A 2 10.82 14.56 -7.46
N LEU A 3 9.89 14.53 -8.41
CA LEU A 3 8.45 14.58 -8.13
C LEU A 3 8.08 13.34 -7.33
N GLN A 4 7.60 13.52 -6.10
CA GLN A 4 7.05 12.43 -5.32
C GLN A 4 5.65 12.10 -5.84
N PHE A 5 5.42 10.87 -6.29
CA PHE A 5 4.09 10.37 -6.60
C PHE A 5 3.86 9.13 -5.74
N THR A 6 2.81 9.16 -4.93
CA THR A 6 2.38 8.05 -4.09
C THR A 6 0.94 7.70 -4.43
N TYR A 7 0.56 6.43 -4.29
CA TYR A 7 -0.81 5.99 -4.55
C TYR A 7 -1.61 5.87 -3.25
N PRO A 8 -2.96 5.95 -3.31
CA PRO A 8 -3.81 5.81 -2.13
C PRO A 8 -3.48 4.58 -1.28
N LEU A 9 -3.10 3.47 -1.91
CA LEU A 9 -2.75 2.23 -1.21
C LEU A 9 -1.46 2.35 -0.39
N HIS A 10 -0.48 3.15 -0.82
CA HIS A 10 0.74 3.41 -0.03
C HIS A 10 0.40 4.19 1.25
N VAL A 11 -0.47 5.19 1.12
CA VAL A 11 -0.92 6.01 2.26
C VAL A 11 -1.75 5.17 3.23
N ALA A 12 -2.66 4.35 2.71
CA ALA A 12 -3.46 3.45 3.54
C ALA A 12 -2.59 2.47 4.35
N VAL A 13 -1.55 1.90 3.72
CA VAL A 13 -0.57 1.06 4.41
C VAL A 13 0.25 1.84 5.44
N GLN A 14 0.76 3.02 5.08
CA GLN A 14 1.54 3.86 5.98
C GLN A 14 0.74 4.25 7.24
N GLN A 15 -0.57 4.49 7.08
CA GLN A 15 -1.47 4.79 8.20
C GLN A 15 -1.99 3.54 8.93
N LYS A 16 -1.61 2.34 8.48
CA LYS A 16 -2.12 1.05 8.98
C LYS A 16 -3.65 0.98 8.95
N ASP A 17 -4.28 1.67 8.00
CA ASP A 17 -5.72 1.74 7.84
C ASP A 17 -6.22 0.51 7.07
N ARG A 18 -6.58 -0.53 7.82
CA ARG A 18 -6.95 -1.85 7.30
C ARG A 18 -8.23 -1.82 6.49
N GLU A 19 -9.21 -1.02 6.91
CA GLU A 19 -10.45 -0.88 6.16
C GLU A 19 -10.17 -0.23 4.80
N MET A 20 -9.33 0.81 4.78
CA MET A 20 -8.94 1.48 3.55
C MET A 20 -8.11 0.57 2.64
N ILE A 21 -7.16 -0.22 3.19
CA ILE A 21 -6.40 -1.22 2.44
C ILE A 21 -7.36 -2.21 1.76
N SER A 22 -8.28 -2.80 2.53
CA SER A 22 -9.27 -3.77 2.04
C SER A 22 -10.18 -3.16 0.98
N LEU A 23 -10.64 -1.93 1.18
CA LEU A 23 -11.48 -1.20 0.25
C LEU A 23 -10.74 -0.97 -1.08
N LEU A 24 -9.53 -0.41 -1.03
CA LEU A 24 -8.72 -0.14 -2.20
C LEU A 24 -8.41 -1.43 -2.99
N LEU A 25 -8.02 -2.50 -2.30
CA LEU A 25 -7.78 -3.80 -2.93
C LEU A 25 -9.06 -4.36 -3.59
N ARG A 26 -10.22 -4.25 -2.92
CA ARG A 26 -11.52 -4.65 -3.49
C ARG A 26 -11.89 -3.87 -4.75
N PHE A 27 -11.52 -2.59 -4.83
CA PHE A 27 -11.73 -1.74 -6.01
C PHE A 27 -10.65 -1.91 -7.09
N GLY A 28 -9.74 -2.88 -6.95
CA GLY A 28 -8.73 -3.19 -7.96
C GLY A 28 -7.47 -2.33 -7.88
N ALA A 29 -7.21 -1.68 -6.73
CA ALA A 29 -5.92 -1.03 -6.50
C ALA A 29 -4.80 -2.07 -6.62
N ASN A 30 -3.80 -1.78 -7.45
CA ASN A 30 -2.70 -2.71 -7.68
C ASN A 30 -1.66 -2.57 -6.55
N PRO A 31 -1.47 -3.59 -5.69
CA PRO A 31 -0.50 -3.57 -4.59
C PRO A 31 0.96 -3.52 -5.06
N ASN A 32 1.23 -4.00 -6.28
CA ASN A 32 2.57 -4.07 -6.85
C ASN A 32 2.99 -2.77 -7.55
N ARG A 33 2.11 -1.76 -7.60
CA ARG A 33 2.49 -0.45 -8.16
C ARG A 33 3.56 0.18 -7.27
N ARG A 34 4.63 0.62 -7.93
CA ARG A 34 5.72 1.34 -7.29
C ARG A 34 5.46 2.84 -7.32
N ASP A 35 5.74 3.50 -6.21
CA ASP A 35 5.74 4.95 -6.09
C ASP A 35 6.99 5.58 -6.70
N SER A 36 7.16 6.89 -6.51
CA SER A 36 8.34 7.65 -6.95
C SER A 36 9.68 7.21 -6.36
N TRP A 37 9.65 6.49 -5.24
CA TRP A 37 10.85 5.93 -4.60
C TRP A 37 11.12 4.49 -5.04
N GLY A 38 10.29 3.94 -5.94
CA GLY A 38 10.41 2.55 -6.37
C GLY A 38 9.86 1.55 -5.35
N LYS A 39 9.15 2.03 -4.31
CA LYS A 39 8.58 1.20 -3.25
C LYS A 39 7.13 0.85 -3.56
N THR A 40 6.72 -0.36 -3.22
CA THR A 40 5.32 -0.80 -3.27
C THR A 40 4.59 -0.40 -1.99
N ALA A 41 3.26 -0.51 -1.99
CA ALA A 41 2.49 -0.27 -0.77
C ALA A 41 2.90 -1.21 0.36
N LEU A 42 3.22 -2.48 0.03
CA LEU A 42 3.66 -3.46 1.02
C LEU A 42 4.99 -3.08 1.66
N ASP A 43 5.93 -2.47 0.93
CA ASP A 43 7.22 -2.01 1.48
C ASP A 43 7.08 -1.01 2.64
N TYR A 44 5.95 -0.28 2.73
CA TYR A 44 5.65 0.64 3.83
C TYR A 44 5.03 -0.05 5.05
N GLY A 45 4.56 -1.30 4.90
CA GLY A 45 3.85 -2.05 5.94
C GLY A 45 4.38 -3.46 6.16
N SER A 46 5.58 -3.78 5.67
CA SER A 46 6.20 -5.11 5.79
C SER A 46 6.40 -5.57 7.24
N ASP A 47 6.42 -4.64 8.19
CA ASP A 47 6.53 -4.94 9.63
C ASP A 47 5.17 -5.33 10.26
N ASP A 48 4.05 -4.95 9.65
CA ASP A 48 2.72 -5.29 10.14
C ASP A 48 2.21 -6.60 9.53
N GLU A 49 2.20 -7.65 10.34
CA GLU A 49 1.72 -8.97 9.92
C GLU A 49 0.29 -8.94 9.36
N GLU A 50 -0.57 -8.08 9.92
CA GLU A 50 -1.96 -7.91 9.44
C GLU A 50 -2.04 -7.18 8.11
N VAL A 51 -1.16 -6.20 7.86
CA VAL A 51 -1.05 -5.57 6.55
C VAL A 51 -0.56 -6.61 5.54
N VAL A 52 0.49 -7.37 5.87
CA VAL A 52 1.00 -8.44 4.99
C VAL A 52 -0.10 -9.45 4.66
N ARG A 53 -0.92 -9.85 5.65
CA ARG A 53 -2.07 -10.75 5.45
C ARG A 53 -3.14 -10.17 4.53
N ALA A 54 -3.39 -8.86 4.58
CA ALA A 54 -4.36 -8.22 3.68
C ALA A 54 -3.98 -8.34 2.20
N PHE A 55 -2.69 -8.52 1.90
CA PHE A 55 -2.15 -8.68 0.55
C PHE A 55 -1.99 -10.16 0.13
N ALA A 56 -2.12 -11.10 1.08
CA ALA A 56 -1.92 -12.54 0.85
C ALA A 56 -3.18 -13.26 0.32
N LYS A 57 -4.15 -12.54 -0.23
CA LYS A 57 -5.44 -13.05 -0.70
C LYS A 57 -5.63 -12.82 -2.19
#